data_AF-A0A950A834-F1
#
_entry.id   AF-A0A950A834-F1
#
_cell.length_a   1.000
_cell.length_b   1.000
_cell.length_c   1.000
_cell.angle_alpha   90.00
_cell.angle_beta   90.00
_cell.angle_gamma   90.00
#
_symmetry.space_group_name_H-M   'P 1'
#
loop_
_entity.id
_entity.type
_entity.pdbx_description
1 polymer ?
#
loop_
_entity_poly.entity_id
_entity_poly.type
_entity_poly.pdbx_seq_one_letter_code
_entity_poly.pdbx_strand_id
1 'polypeptide(L)'
;MRRTGTDAHRPVDQRPDLAGTFNLGLLLEERGDVAAAADSYRNADSRGHGAAAVNLGVLLERRGDLVGAEAAYRRAQKRGDPNGAFNLGLLLDERGDIAGAERA
;
A
#
# COMPACT_ATOMS: atom_id res chain seq x y z
N MET A 1 -21.71 -26.28 44.32
CA MET A 1 -20.45 -26.74 43.70
C MET A 1 -19.92 -25.67 42.78
N ARG A 2 -18.76 -25.08 43.07
CA ARG A 2 -18.09 -24.07 42.23
C ARG A 2 -17.23 -24.81 41.20
N ARG A 3 -17.51 -24.64 39.91
CA ARG A 3 -16.57 -24.97 38.83
C ARG A 3 -15.98 -23.66 38.30
N THR A 4 -14.89 -23.24 38.93
CA THR A 4 -13.92 -22.31 38.35
C THR A 4 -12.97 -23.12 37.47
N GLY A 5 -12.74 -22.70 36.24
CA GLY A 5 -11.82 -23.42 35.35
C GLY A 5 -11.70 -22.79 33.97
N THR A 6 -11.09 -21.60 33.94
CA THR A 6 -10.27 -21.10 32.83
C THR A 6 -10.95 -21.06 31.46
N ASP A 7 -11.80 -20.05 31.29
CA ASP A 7 -12.02 -19.44 29.97
C ASP A 7 -10.67 -18.81 29.56
N ALA A 8 -9.90 -19.54 28.76
CA ALA A 8 -8.66 -19.06 28.17
C ALA A 8 -9.03 -18.04 27.09
N HIS A 9 -9.43 -16.85 27.54
CA HIS A 9 -9.44 -15.62 26.75
C HIS A 9 -7.99 -15.28 26.39
N ARG A 10 -7.43 -16.03 25.44
CA ARG A 10 -6.33 -15.53 24.64
C ARG A 10 -6.94 -14.33 23.89
N PRO A 11 -6.47 -13.09 24.09
CA PRO A 11 -6.92 -11.99 23.25
C PRO A 11 -6.57 -12.40 21.82
N VAL A 12 -7.59 -12.77 21.05
CA VAL A 12 -7.49 -12.79 19.60
C VAL A 12 -7.12 -11.36 19.25
N ASP A 13 -5.87 -11.15 18.87
CA ASP A 13 -5.38 -9.84 18.47
C ASP A 13 -6.28 -9.37 17.32
N GLN A 14 -7.24 -8.50 17.63
CA GLN A 14 -8.26 -8.01 16.68
C GLN A 14 -7.67 -7.05 15.65
N ARG A 15 -6.33 -6.95 15.59
CA ARG A 15 -5.65 -6.26 14.50
C ARG A 15 -5.97 -7.02 13.22
N PRO A 16 -6.57 -6.35 12.21
CA PRO A 16 -6.75 -6.97 10.92
C PRO A 16 -5.40 -7.50 10.41
N ASP A 17 -5.44 -8.69 9.82
CA ASP A 17 -4.29 -9.24 9.12
C ASP A 17 -3.93 -8.35 7.92
N LEU A 18 -2.86 -8.69 7.20
CA LEU A 18 -2.39 -7.87 6.08
C LEU A 18 -3.47 -7.67 5.01
N ALA A 19 -4.24 -8.73 4.73
CA ALA A 19 -5.31 -8.74 3.76
C ALA A 19 -6.48 -7.87 4.22
N GLY A 20 -6.88 -7.96 5.50
CA GLY A 20 -7.94 -7.14 6.08
C GLY A 20 -7.57 -5.65 6.10
N THR A 21 -6.31 -5.32 6.39
CA THR A 21 -5.82 -3.94 6.37
C THR A 21 -5.77 -3.38 4.93
N PHE A 22 -5.34 -4.21 3.97
CA PHE A 22 -5.37 -3.85 2.55
C PHE A 22 -6.79 -3.65 2.03
N ASN A 23 -7.72 -4.56 2.34
CA ASN A 23 -9.12 -4.48 1.93
C ASN A 23 -9.82 -3.26 2.52
N LEU A 24 -9.49 -2.88 3.77
CA LEU A 24 -9.96 -1.62 4.34
C LEU A 24 -9.50 -0.42 3.51
N GLY A 25 -8.25 -0.42 3.05
CA GLY A 25 -7.73 0.62 2.14
C GLY A 25 -8.54 0.73 0.85
N LEU A 26 -8.86 -0.40 0.21
CA LEU A 26 -9.69 -0.42 -1.00
C LEU A 26 -11.09 0.17 -0.75
N LEU A 27 -11.75 -0.24 0.34
CA LEU A 27 -13.08 0.25 0.69
C LEU A 27 -13.10 1.76 1.00
N LEU A 28 -12.03 2.28 1.60
CA LEU A 28 -11.89 3.71 1.89
C LEU A 28 -11.65 4.51 0.60
N GLU A 29 -10.86 3.97 -0.32
CA GLU A 29 -10.64 4.59 -1.64
C GLU A 29 -11.94 4.66 -2.46
N GLU A 30 -12.74 3.58 -2.47
CA GLU A 30 -14.07 3.55 -3.11
C GLU A 30 -15.02 4.60 -2.53
N ARG A 31 -14.89 4.91 -1.23
CA ARG A 31 -15.67 5.95 -0.54
C ARG A 31 -15.12 7.36 -0.75
N GLY A 32 -14.00 7.50 -1.47
CA GLY A 32 -13.31 8.76 -1.69
C GLY A 32 -12.47 9.25 -0.51
N ASP A 33 -12.34 8.46 0.57
CA ASP A 33 -11.45 8.79 1.69
C ASP A 33 -10.01 8.34 1.38
N VAL A 34 -9.41 9.07 0.44
CA VAL A 34 -8.05 8.78 -0.06
C VAL A 34 -7.00 8.90 1.05
N ALA A 35 -7.23 9.73 2.07
CA ALA A 35 -6.31 9.88 3.18
C ALA A 35 -6.30 8.63 4.07
N ALA A 36 -7.47 8.17 4.50
CA ALA A 36 -7.58 6.96 5.31
C ALA A 36 -7.18 5.70 4.52
N ALA A 37 -7.43 5.67 3.20
CA ALA A 37 -6.96 4.61 2.32
C ALA A 37 -5.43 4.53 2.29
N ALA A 38 -4.74 5.67 2.14
CA ALA A 38 -3.29 5.74 2.13
C ALA A 38 -2.67 5.26 3.46
N ASP A 39 -3.30 5.57 4.59
CA ASP A 39 -2.83 5.08 5.90
C ASP A 39 -2.98 3.57 6.05
N SER A 40 -4.10 3.02 5.55
CA SER A 40 -4.35 1.58 5.53
C SER A 40 -3.33 0.85 4.63
N TYR A 41 -3.10 1.36 3.41
CA TYR A 41 -2.07 0.83 2.53
C TYR A 41 -0.67 0.95 3.12
N ARG A 42 -0.33 2.07 3.77
CA ARG A 42 0.97 2.25 4.43
C ARG A 42 1.17 1.24 5.54
N ASN A 43 0.14 0.93 6.31
CA ASN A 43 0.22 -0.10 7.35
C ASN A 43 0.50 -1.47 6.73
N ALA A 44 -0.26 -1.89 5.73
CA ALA A 44 -0.05 -3.18 5.05
C ALA A 44 1.30 -3.26 4.32
N ASP A 45 1.71 -2.17 3.66
CA ASP A 45 3.04 -2.02 3.03
C ASP A 45 4.16 -2.16 4.07
N SER A 46 4.07 -1.47 5.21
CA SER A 46 5.10 -1.55 6.26
C SER A 46 5.32 -2.97 6.78
N ARG A 47 4.31 -3.83 6.65
CA ARG A 47 4.32 -5.23 7.07
C ARG A 47 4.60 -6.21 5.92
N GLY A 48 4.96 -5.72 4.72
CA GLY A 48 5.43 -6.55 3.61
C GLY A 48 4.41 -6.84 2.50
N HIS A 49 3.23 -6.24 2.51
CA HIS A 49 2.21 -6.52 1.48
C HIS A 49 2.58 -5.84 0.14
N GLY A 50 2.78 -6.64 -0.91
CA GLY A 50 3.17 -6.16 -2.25
C GLY A 50 2.13 -5.22 -2.88
N ALA A 51 0.89 -5.67 -3.02
CA ALA A 51 -0.16 -4.88 -3.65
C ALA A 51 -0.54 -3.61 -2.87
N ALA A 52 -0.28 -3.59 -1.55
CA ALA A 52 -0.51 -2.39 -0.75
C ALA A 52 0.54 -1.32 -1.06
N ALA A 53 1.79 -1.74 -1.30
CA ALA A 53 2.84 -0.83 -1.77
C ALA A 53 2.54 -0.31 -3.18
N VAL A 54 1.95 -1.11 -4.07
CA VAL A 54 1.47 -0.65 -5.38
C VAL A 54 0.39 0.43 -5.22
N ASN A 55 -0.67 0.15 -4.47
CA ASN A 55 -1.78 1.10 -4.31
C ASN A 55 -1.35 2.38 -3.60
N LEU A 56 -0.45 2.28 -2.61
CA LEU A 56 0.16 3.46 -2.00
C LEU A 56 0.95 4.28 -3.04
N GLY A 57 1.71 3.62 -3.92
CA GLY A 57 2.44 4.27 -5.00
C GLY A 57 1.53 5.06 -5.93
N VAL A 58 0.41 4.45 -6.36
CA VAL A 58 -0.59 5.10 -7.22
C VAL A 58 -1.19 6.34 -6.53
N LEU A 59 -1.50 6.25 -5.24
CA LEU A 59 -2.03 7.41 -4.50
C LEU A 59 -1.01 8.55 -4.36
N LEU A 60 0.27 8.22 -4.18
CA LEU A 60 1.35 9.21 -4.09
C LEU A 60 1.59 9.88 -5.45
N GLU A 61 1.58 9.11 -6.52
CA GLU A 61 1.71 9.58 -7.90
C GLU A 61 0.59 10.55 -8.27
N ARG A 62 -0.67 10.19 -7.98
CA ARG A 62 -1.84 11.08 -8.16
C ARG A 62 -1.74 12.39 -7.38
N ARG A 63 -0.97 12.42 -6.28
CA ARG A 63 -0.71 13.62 -5.47
C ARG A 63 0.52 14.39 -5.93
N GLY A 64 1.23 13.92 -6.97
CA GLY A 64 2.46 14.51 -7.48
C GLY A 64 3.72 14.12 -6.69
N ASP A 65 3.63 13.25 -5.68
CA ASP A 65 4.79 12.73 -4.96
C ASP A 65 5.42 11.56 -5.74
N LEU A 66 6.08 11.89 -6.85
CA LEU A 66 6.71 10.91 -7.74
C LEU A 66 7.86 10.16 -7.04
N VAL A 67 8.55 10.81 -6.10
CA VAL A 67 9.64 10.17 -5.33
C VAL A 67 9.08 9.12 -4.39
N GLY A 68 8.00 9.44 -3.68
CA GLY A 68 7.28 8.51 -2.82
C GLY A 68 6.68 7.34 -3.62
N ALA A 69 6.09 7.63 -4.79
CA ALA A 69 5.55 6.63 -5.71
C ALA A 69 6.64 5.64 -6.18
N GLU A 70 7.77 6.15 -6.65
CA GLU A 70 8.91 5.33 -7.09
C GLU A 70 9.40 4.40 -5.97
N ALA A 71 9.54 4.94 -4.76
CA ALA A 71 9.96 4.16 -3.60
C ALA A 71 8.97 3.04 -3.26
N ALA A 72 7.66 3.30 -3.39
CA ALA A 72 6.62 2.32 -3.14
C ALA A 72 6.60 1.21 -4.20
N TYR A 73 6.69 1.56 -5.49
CA TYR A 73 6.77 0.59 -6.58
C TYR A 73 8.02 -0.28 -6.50
N ARG A 74 9.18 0.28 -6.13
CA ARG A 74 10.40 -0.50 -5.86
C ARG A 74 10.21 -1.49 -4.70
N ARG A 75 9.49 -1.12 -3.64
CA ARG A 75 9.17 -2.07 -2.55
C ARG A 75 8.26 -3.19 -3.04
N ALA A 76 7.23 -2.87 -3.82
CA ALA A 76 6.33 -3.86 -4.42
C ALA A 76 7.10 -4.85 -5.31
N GLN A 77 7.95 -4.35 -6.20
CA GLN A 77 8.82 -5.18 -7.05
C GLN A 77 9.72 -6.11 -6.22
N LYS A 78 10.39 -5.58 -5.19
CA LYS A 78 11.25 -6.39 -4.31
C LYS A 78 10.51 -7.51 -3.58
N ARG A 79 9.20 -7.37 -3.40
CA ARG A 79 8.32 -8.37 -2.78
C ARG A 79 7.71 -9.34 -3.80
N GLY A 80 8.07 -9.23 -5.08
CA GLY A 80 7.59 -10.09 -6.14
C GLY A 80 6.21 -9.69 -6.69
N ASP A 81 5.72 -8.49 -6.39
CA ASP A 81 4.49 -8.00 -7.01
C ASP A 81 4.77 -7.52 -8.44
N PRO A 82 4.15 -8.15 -9.47
CA PRO A 82 4.43 -7.82 -10.87
C PRO A 82 4.01 -6.39 -11.24
N ASN A 83 2.97 -5.85 -10.59
CA ASN A 83 2.52 -4.48 -10.84
C ASN A 83 3.52 -3.45 -10.33
N GLY A 84 4.35 -3.81 -9.35
CA GLY A 84 5.44 -2.97 -8.85
C GLY A 84 6.49 -2.67 -9.93
N ALA A 85 6.91 -3.69 -10.68
CA ALA A 85 7.87 -3.50 -11.78
C ALA A 85 7.24 -2.73 -12.95
N PHE A 86 5.98 -3.04 -13.28
CA PHE A 86 5.25 -2.39 -14.36
C PHE A 86 5.05 -0.88 -14.10
N ASN A 87 4.49 -0.50 -12.96
CA ASN A 87 4.25 0.91 -12.63
C ASN A 87 5.56 1.70 -12.43
N LEU A 88 6.61 1.06 -11.93
CA LEU A 88 7.93 1.68 -11.89
C LEU A 88 8.46 2.02 -13.29
N GLY A 89 8.22 1.15 -14.27
CA GLY A 89 8.58 1.40 -15.67
C GLY A 89 7.86 2.62 -16.23
N LEU A 90 6.53 2.67 -16.08
CA LEU A 90 5.71 3.79 -16.54
C LEU A 90 6.15 5.12 -15.92
N LEU A 91 6.35 5.15 -14.60
CA LEU A 91 6.76 6.37 -13.89
C LEU A 91 8.12 6.90 -14.36
N LEU A 92 9.06 6.00 -14.71
CA LEU A 92 10.38 6.39 -15.19
C LEU A 92 10.35 6.88 -16.64
N ASP A 93 9.49 6.29 -17.46
CA ASP A 93 9.26 6.70 -18.86
C ASP A 93 8.67 8.12 -18.90
N GLU A 94 7.59 8.37 -18.16
CA GLU A 94 6.95 9.69 -18.06
C GLU A 94 7.93 10.77 -17.57
N ARG A 95 8.78 10.47 -16.60
CA ARG A 95 9.81 11.41 -16.12
C ARG A 95 10.92 11.64 -17.15
N GLY A 96 11.27 10.61 -17.92
CA GLY A 96 12.24 10.71 -19.01
C GLY A 96 11.73 11.64 -20.12
N ASP A 97 10.45 11.51 -20.47
CA ASP A 97 9.78 12.35 -21.46
C ASP A 97 9.68 13.81 -21.02
N ILE A 98 9.31 14.07 -19.75
CA ILE A 98 9.26 15.44 -19.20
C ILE A 98 10.66 16.08 -19.23
N ALA A 99 11.69 15.35 -18.79
CA ALA A 99 13.06 15.86 -18.82
C ALA A 99 13.61 16.06 -20.25
N GLY A 100 13.11 15.29 -21.22
CA GLY A 100 13.38 15.47 -22.64
C GLY A 100 12.68 16.72 -23.22
N ALA A 101 11.43 16.96 -22.84
CA ALA A 101 10.62 18.10 -23.31
C ALA A 101 11.15 19.45 -22.80
N GLU A 102 11.72 19.53 -21.60
CA GLU A 102 12.32 20.77 -21.07
C GLU A 102 13.64 21.18 -21.76
N ARG A 103 14.24 20.30 -22.56
CA ARG A 103 15.54 20.51 -23.20
C ARG A 103 15.50 20.78 -24.71
N ALA A 104 14.32 20.71 -25.33
CA ALA A 104 14.09 20.94 -26.76
C ALA A 104 13.56 22.36 -27.02
#